data_AF-A0AA36EML4-F1
#
_entry.id   AF-A0AA36EML4-F1
#
_cell.length_a   1.000
_cell.length_b   1.000
_cell.length_c   1.000
_cell.angle_alpha   90.00
_cell.angle_beta   90.00
_cell.angle_gamma   90.00
#
_symmetry.space_group_name_H-M   'P 1'
#
loop_
_entity.id
_entity.type
_entity.pdbx_description
1 polymer ?
#
loop_
_entity_poly.entity_id
_entity_poly.type
_entity_poly.pdbx_seq_one_letter_code
_entity_poly.pdbx_strand_id
1 'polypeptide(L)'
;MANNLISTSTAATTFIVVLLSLLLAGKSQTFSTSLRRTAMPRGKQNLTHLHFFYHNVVGGPNATAIRVAEAPITNTSATGFGAVIMVDNLLTVGRNLTLLGWEELKGCMHLRI
;
A
#
# COMPACT_ATOMS: atom_id res chain seq x y z
N MET A 1 -47.14 -21.05 0.06
CA MET A 1 -46.41 -20.18 1.02
C MET A 1 -45.07 -20.78 1.43
N ALA A 2 -44.94 -22.10 1.67
CA ALA A 2 -43.67 -22.74 2.04
C ALA A 2 -42.59 -22.77 0.92
N ASN A 3 -43.02 -22.82 -0.34
CA ASN A 3 -42.15 -22.87 -1.53
C ASN A 3 -41.28 -21.60 -1.74
N ASN A 4 -41.81 -20.43 -1.39
CA ASN A 4 -41.06 -19.17 -1.50
C ASN A 4 -39.96 -19.06 -0.42
N LEU A 5 -40.23 -19.58 0.78
CA LEU A 5 -39.28 -19.57 1.90
C LEU A 5 -38.10 -20.54 1.65
N ILE A 6 -38.40 -21.70 1.07
CA ILE A 6 -37.38 -22.67 0.63
C ILE A 6 -36.52 -22.07 -0.49
N SER A 7 -37.15 -21.39 -1.45
CA SER A 7 -36.45 -20.73 -2.57
C SER A 7 -35.51 -19.60 -2.11
N THR A 8 -35.95 -18.74 -1.17
CA THR A 8 -35.10 -17.69 -0.60
C THR A 8 -33.92 -18.25 0.19
N SER A 9 -34.13 -19.36 0.92
CA SER A 9 -33.05 -20.02 1.67
C SER A 9 -32.01 -20.62 0.74
N THR A 10 -32.42 -21.22 -0.39
CA THR A 10 -31.48 -21.76 -1.39
C THR A 10 -30.72 -20.67 -2.15
N ALA A 11 -31.31 -19.50 -2.39
CA ALA A 11 -30.64 -18.38 -3.03
C ALA A 11 -29.58 -17.74 -2.11
N ALA A 12 -29.88 -17.63 -0.81
CA ALA A 12 -28.93 -17.12 0.17
C ALA A 12 -27.70 -18.04 0.32
N THR A 13 -27.92 -19.36 0.36
CA THR A 13 -26.82 -20.32 0.48
C THR A 13 -25.92 -20.34 -0.76
N THR A 14 -26.49 -20.26 -1.97
CA THR A 14 -25.69 -20.16 -3.19
C THR A 14 -24.89 -18.87 -3.25
N PHE A 15 -25.48 -17.73 -2.85
CA PHE A 15 -24.77 -16.46 -2.77
C PHE A 15 -23.58 -16.49 -1.79
N ILE A 16 -23.76 -17.10 -0.61
CA ILE A 16 -22.70 -17.27 0.38
C ILE A 16 -21.57 -18.16 -0.15
N VAL A 17 -21.90 -19.28 -0.81
CA VAL A 17 -20.90 -20.18 -1.40
C VAL A 17 -20.11 -19.50 -2.51
N VAL A 18 -20.76 -18.71 -3.36
CA VAL A 18 -20.10 -17.92 -4.40
C VAL A 18 -19.17 -16.89 -3.77
N LEU A 19 -19.65 -16.12 -2.78
CA LEU A 19 -18.85 -15.10 -2.08
C LEU A 19 -17.61 -15.71 -1.41
N LEU A 20 -17.77 -16.85 -0.71
CA LEU A 20 -16.67 -17.58 -0.08
C LEU A 20 -15.65 -18.08 -1.10
N SER A 21 -16.11 -18.56 -2.27
CA SER A 21 -15.23 -19.02 -3.35
C SER A 21 -14.41 -17.87 -3.94
N LEU A 22 -14.99 -16.67 -4.06
CA LEU A 22 -14.30 -15.45 -4.50
C LEU A 22 -13.22 -15.01 -3.50
N LEU A 23 -13.49 -15.11 -2.19
CA LEU A 23 -12.52 -14.78 -1.14
C LEU A 23 -11.30 -15.73 -1.16
N LEU A 24 -11.53 -17.02 -1.45
CA LEU A 24 -10.48 -18.05 -1.54
C LEU A 24 -9.64 -17.97 -2.83
N ALA A 25 -10.18 -17.36 -3.90
CA ALA A 25 -9.51 -17.23 -5.20
C ALA A 25 -8.51 -16.06 -5.28
N GLY A 26 -8.38 -15.26 -4.21
CA GLY A 26 -7.45 -14.14 -4.15
C GLY A 26 -5.99 -14.59 -4.31
N LYS A 27 -5.40 -14.34 -5.48
CA LYS A 27 -3.97 -14.52 -5.72
C LYS A 27 -3.21 -13.27 -5.30
N SER A 28 -2.38 -13.39 -4.27
CA SER A 28 -1.39 -12.37 -3.95
C SER A 28 -0.20 -12.52 -4.90
N GLN A 29 0.12 -11.48 -5.67
CA GLN A 29 1.36 -11.42 -6.42
C GLN A 29 2.44 -10.77 -5.55
N THR A 30 3.43 -11.56 -5.16
CA THR A 30 4.58 -11.04 -4.39
C THR A 30 5.47 -10.22 -5.32
N PHE A 31 5.35 -8.89 -5.25
CA PHE A 31 6.19 -7.93 -5.98
C PHE A 31 7.56 -7.73 -5.31
N SER A 32 8.23 -8.81 -4.91
CA SER A 32 9.59 -8.73 -4.40
C SER A 32 10.42 -9.88 -4.95
N THR A 33 11.41 -9.56 -5.77
CA THR A 33 12.43 -10.51 -6.17
C THR A 33 13.51 -10.56 -5.08
N SER A 34 13.72 -11.73 -4.48
CA SER A 34 14.89 -11.92 -3.62
C SER A 34 16.13 -11.95 -4.50
N LEU A 35 17.06 -11.03 -4.26
CA LEU A 35 18.36 -11.08 -4.94
C LEU A 35 19.07 -12.38 -4.53
N ARG A 36 19.33 -13.23 -5.51
CA ARG A 36 19.98 -14.52 -5.29
C ARG A 36 21.39 -14.26 -4.75
N ARG A 37 21.73 -14.82 -3.60
CA ARG A 37 23.03 -14.63 -2.90
C ARG A 37 24.26 -14.87 -3.79
N THR A 38 24.12 -15.67 -4.85
CA THR A 38 25.18 -15.98 -5.83
C THR A 38 25.42 -14.88 -6.88
N ALA A 39 24.52 -13.90 -7.03
CA ALA A 39 24.70 -12.76 -7.93
C ALA A 39 25.57 -11.64 -7.33
N MET A 40 25.88 -11.72 -6.03
CA MET A 40 26.74 -10.74 -5.37
C MET A 40 28.22 -11.18 -5.45
N PRO A 41 29.14 -10.25 -5.73
CA PRO A 41 30.58 -10.53 -5.72
C PRO A 41 31.00 -11.19 -4.41
N ARG A 42 31.84 -12.21 -4.52
CA ARG A 42 32.34 -13.04 -3.43
C ARG A 42 33.49 -12.29 -2.72
N GLY A 43 33.14 -11.18 -2.07
CA GLY A 43 34.02 -10.31 -1.29
C GLY A 43 33.27 -9.75 -0.08
N LYS A 44 33.98 -9.12 0.87
CA LYS A 44 33.38 -8.51 2.07
C LYS A 44 32.36 -7.45 1.61
N GLN A 45 31.07 -7.75 1.74
CA GLN A 45 30.00 -6.81 1.43
C GLN A 45 29.93 -5.79 2.56
N ASN A 46 30.19 -4.52 2.24
CA ASN A 46 29.91 -3.41 3.15
C ASN A 46 28.39 -3.21 3.17
N LEU A 47 27.72 -3.90 4.08
CA LEU A 47 26.30 -3.70 4.33
C LEU A 47 26.13 -2.47 5.22
N THR A 48 25.39 -1.47 4.74
CA THR A 48 25.02 -0.30 5.55
C THR A 48 23.62 -0.53 6.10
N HIS A 49 23.49 -0.60 7.42
CA HIS A 49 22.20 -0.70 8.09
C HIS A 49 21.72 0.70 8.45
N LEU A 50 20.74 1.21 7.71
CA LEU A 50 20.12 2.51 7.96
C LEU A 50 18.90 2.34 8.86
N HIS A 51 18.82 3.13 9.92
CA HIS A 51 17.66 3.20 10.80
C HIS A 51 17.27 4.67 10.98
N PHE A 52 16.09 5.01 10.51
CA PHE A 52 15.55 6.37 10.54
C PHE A 52 14.04 6.35 10.74
N PHE A 53 13.49 7.47 11.20
CA PHE A 53 12.06 7.68 11.32
C PHE A 53 11.57 8.58 10.19
N TYR A 54 10.45 8.20 9.56
CA TYR A 54 9.79 8.93 8.50
C TYR A 54 8.51 9.57 9.03
N HIS A 55 8.44 10.90 9.02
CA HIS A 55 7.32 11.66 9.58
C HIS A 55 6.46 12.22 8.48
N ASN A 56 5.31 11.59 8.21
CA ASN A 56 4.41 12.01 7.15
C ASN A 56 3.29 12.88 7.72
N VAL A 57 3.32 14.19 7.46
CA VAL A 57 2.28 15.14 7.86
C VAL A 57 1.41 15.45 6.64
N VAL A 58 0.19 14.91 6.63
CA VAL A 58 -0.76 15.09 5.52
C VAL A 58 -1.73 16.21 5.87
N GLY A 59 -1.78 17.24 5.03
CA GLY A 59 -2.70 18.37 5.18
C GLY A 59 -2.33 19.36 6.31
N GLY A 60 -3.14 20.43 6.44
CA GLY A 60 -2.86 21.52 7.37
C GLY A 60 -1.77 22.49 6.89
N PRO A 61 -1.48 23.55 7.67
CA PRO A 61 -0.55 24.61 7.28
C PRO A 61 0.92 24.16 7.21
N ASN A 62 1.28 23.07 7.88
CA ASN A 62 2.63 22.49 7.90
C ASN A 62 2.66 21.10 7.24
N ALA A 63 1.85 20.90 6.20
CA ALA A 63 1.83 19.65 5.46
C ALA A 63 3.21 19.37 4.83
N THR A 64 3.72 18.17 5.03
CA THR A 64 4.94 17.67 4.38
C THR A 64 4.61 16.68 3.25
N ALA A 65 3.34 16.28 3.13
CA ALA A 65 2.80 15.52 2.01
C ALA A 65 1.53 16.17 1.44
N ILE A 66 1.54 16.44 0.13
CA ILE A 66 0.46 17.12 -0.58
C ILE A 66 0.06 16.31 -1.82
N ARG A 67 -1.24 16.09 -2.01
CA ARG A 67 -1.77 15.48 -3.22
C ARG A 67 -1.74 16.50 -4.35
N VAL A 68 -1.02 16.18 -5.44
CA VAL A 68 -0.83 17.07 -6.59
C VAL A 68 -1.68 16.67 -7.81
N ALA A 69 -2.17 15.43 -7.85
CA ALA A 69 -3.14 14.97 -8.83
C ALA A 69 -3.95 13.78 -8.30
N GLU A 70 -5.12 13.53 -8.90
CA GLU A 70 -5.95 12.36 -8.62
C GLU A 70 -6.70 11.86 -9.85
N ALA A 71 -7.03 10.57 -9.86
CA ALA A 71 -7.91 9.97 -10.85
C ALA A 71 -9.39 10.14 -10.43
N PRO A 72 -10.35 10.07 -11.36
CA PRO A 72 -11.78 10.22 -11.03
C PRO A 72 -12.30 9.21 -9.99
N ILE A 73 -11.69 8.04 -9.92
CA ILE A 73 -12.05 6.97 -8.97
C ILE A 73 -11.32 7.05 -7.63
N THR A 74 -10.40 8.00 -7.46
CA THR A 74 -9.51 8.04 -6.30
C THR A 74 -10.26 8.17 -4.99
N ASN A 75 -11.33 8.96 -4.93
CA ASN A 75 -12.08 9.20 -3.70
C ASN A 75 -12.99 8.03 -3.30
N THR A 76 -13.36 7.16 -4.24
CA THR A 76 -14.12 5.93 -3.96
C THR A 76 -13.22 4.71 -3.76
N SER A 77 -11.93 4.84 -4.05
CA SER A 77 -10.94 3.80 -3.81
C SER A 77 -10.62 3.68 -2.32
N ALA A 78 -10.79 2.48 -1.76
CA ALA A 78 -10.43 2.19 -0.37
C ALA A 78 -8.93 2.40 -0.05
N THR A 79 -8.07 2.37 -1.08
CA THR A 79 -6.62 2.56 -0.95
C THR A 79 -6.14 3.93 -1.41
N GLY A 80 -7.03 4.78 -1.94
CA GLY A 80 -6.65 6.03 -2.60
C GLY A 80 -5.95 5.84 -3.95
N PHE A 81 -6.21 4.72 -4.64
CA PHE A 81 -5.61 4.42 -5.94
C PHE A 81 -5.79 5.58 -6.93
N GLY A 82 -4.73 5.87 -7.70
CA GLY A 82 -4.72 6.97 -8.68
C GLY A 82 -4.39 8.34 -8.08
N ALA A 83 -4.16 8.46 -6.77
CA ALA A 83 -3.59 9.67 -6.20
C ALA A 83 -2.08 9.78 -6.51
N VAL A 84 -1.64 11.00 -6.84
CA VAL A 84 -0.24 11.39 -6.94
C VAL A 84 0.06 12.33 -5.78
N ILE A 85 1.02 11.95 -4.94
CA ILE A 85 1.38 12.68 -3.72
C ILE A 85 2.85 13.10 -3.83
N MET A 86 3.10 14.39 -3.67
CA MET A 86 4.44 14.93 -3.46
C MET A 86 4.73 14.93 -1.96
N VAL A 87 5.90 14.42 -1.57
CA VAL A 87 6.31 14.33 -0.17
C VAL A 87 7.71 14.91 0.01
N ASP A 88 7.84 15.82 0.97
CA ASP A 88 9.09 16.45 1.40
C ASP A 88 9.23 16.29 2.92
N ASN A 89 9.66 15.10 3.35
CA ASN A 89 9.67 14.71 4.76
C ASN A 89 11.07 14.77 5.37
N LEU A 90 11.09 15.10 6.67
CA LEU A 90 12.25 14.99 7.53
C LEU A 90 12.60 13.52 7.82
N LEU A 91 13.88 13.18 7.68
CA LEU A 91 14.45 11.93 8.19
C LEU A 91 15.20 12.19 9.50
N THR A 92 14.86 11.45 10.55
CA THR A 92 15.44 11.67 11.90
C THR A 92 16.02 10.39 12.51
N VAL A 93 17.09 10.51 13.33
CA VAL A 93 17.73 9.36 14.04
C VAL A 93 16.84 8.83 15.17
N GLY A 94 16.00 9.70 15.74
CA GLY A 94 15.09 9.38 16.82
C GLY A 94 13.68 9.84 16.52
N ARG A 95 12.73 9.50 17.38
CA ARG A 95 11.34 10.01 17.29
C ARG A 95 11.24 11.54 17.46
N ASN A 96 12.29 12.18 17.97
CA ASN A 96 12.39 13.63 18.09
C ASN A 96 12.93 14.24 16.78
N LEU A 97 12.52 15.47 16.47
CA LEU A 97 12.90 16.21 15.27
C LEU A 97 14.36 16.69 15.36
N THR A 98 15.30 15.76 15.28
CA THR A 98 16.72 16.06 15.10
C THR A 98 17.07 15.81 13.64
N LEU A 99 17.36 16.88 12.91
CA LEU A 99 17.62 16.88 11.47
C LEU A 99 18.88 16.07 11.11
N LEU A 100 18.73 15.05 10.26
CA LEU A 100 19.84 14.40 9.56
C LEU A 100 19.95 14.81 8.08
N GLY A 101 18.83 15.21 7.48
CA GLY A 101 18.72 15.53 6.06
C GLY A 101 17.26 15.61 5.60
N TRP A 102 17.06 15.89 4.32
CA TRP A 102 15.76 16.00 3.65
C TRP A 102 15.65 14.96 2.55
N GLU A 103 14.47 14.34 2.39
CA GLU A 103 14.21 13.40 1.30
C GLU A 103 12.99 13.87 0.49
N GLU A 104 13.22 14.17 -0.79
CA GLU A 104 12.16 14.50 -1.74
C GLU A 104 11.68 13.23 -2.44
N LEU A 105 10.43 12.84 -2.20
CA LEU A 105 9.81 11.67 -2.84
C LEU A 105 8.59 12.09 -3.66
N LYS A 106 8.62 11.71 -4.94
CA LYS A 106 7.44 11.77 -5.81
C LYS A 106 6.81 10.38 -5.84
N GLY A 107 5.69 10.22 -5.14
CA GLY A 107 4.95 8.97 -5.06
C GLY A 107 3.75 8.95 -5.99
N CYS A 108 3.65 7.93 -6.84
CA CYS A 108 2.42 7.59 -7.55
C CYS A 108 1.91 6.25 -7.02
N MET A 109 0.67 6.20 -6.53
CA MET A 109 0.05 4.93 -6.14
C MET A 109 -0.41 4.19 -7.39
N HIS A 110 0.54 3.52 -8.04
CA HIS A 110 0.33 2.74 -9.25
C HIS A 110 0.36 1.24 -8.90
N LEU A 111 -0.82 0.62 -8.84
CA LEU A 111 -0.97 -0.83 -8.83
C LEU A 111 -0.93 -1.33 -10.27
N ARG A 112 0.10 -2.11 -10.62
CA ARG A 112 0.08 -2.92 -11.83
C ARG A 112 -0.52 -4.27 -11.46
N ILE A 113 -1.70 -4.54 -12.03
CA ILE A 113 -2.49 -5.77 -11.85
C ILE A 113 -1.73 -6.97 -12.43
#